data_AF-A0A2K0W8R5-F1
#
_entry.id   AF-A0A2K0W8R5-F1
#
_cell.length_a   1.000
_cell.length_b   1.000
_cell.length_c   1.000
_cell.angle_alpha   90.00
_cell.angle_beta   90.00
_cell.angle_gamma   90.00
#
_symmetry.space_group_name_H-M   'P 1'
#
loop_
_entity.id
_entity.type
_entity.pdbx_description
1 polymer ?
#
loop_
_entity_poly.entity_id
_entity_poly.type
_entity_poly.pdbx_seq_one_letter_code
_entity_poly.pdbx_strand_id
1 'polypeptide(L)'
;MILGAVTSLLAATRTTELASRVVGVRAFLPQLSVKRFSTVGGIAEGAFVQQMDSCKSSKDTRWTEHWIALANEHLEHLDHELEKVELGSTHDLVNGQPPSSALLSFLRQGAAAMTETPPGNPIDEDTFPQDERKGSFIAVNALLKAVAYSFVAAWPGLTPARLKAYYTCEVLFEVLLDAIAPTLSLDVERHTVPINGENVKVYALLPTGSQHPVPGVLVTNGLEGTNVETICTVLRTKAILSSAWFFMEMPGTYAYKQPMTKSSSELIYKEVLTFMASHKRIDGSRLAMLGISFGGNCATRMAIVDKRLKAWSSTGRL
;
A
#
# COMPACT_ATOMS: atom_id res chain seq x y z
N MET A 1 21.94 -17.06 16.37
CA MET A 1 21.79 -16.79 17.81
C MET A 1 22.62 -15.60 18.29
N ILE A 2 23.91 -15.49 17.93
CA ILE A 2 24.78 -14.38 18.36
C ILE A 2 24.29 -12.99 17.87
N LEU A 3 23.91 -12.86 16.60
CA LEU A 3 23.42 -11.59 16.05
C LEU A 3 22.14 -11.09 16.76
N GLY A 4 21.23 -12.01 17.10
CA GLY A 4 19.99 -11.66 17.83
C GLY A 4 20.27 -11.16 19.25
N ALA A 5 21.21 -11.79 19.97
CA ALA A 5 21.61 -11.37 21.31
C ALA A 5 22.27 -9.97 21.31
N VAL A 6 23.08 -9.67 20.29
CA VAL A 6 23.69 -8.34 20.09
C VAL A 6 22.62 -7.29 19.80
N THR A 7 21.69 -7.56 18.89
CA THR A 7 20.57 -6.64 18.59
C THR A 7 19.73 -6.36 19.83
N SER A 8 19.40 -7.38 20.62
CA SER A 8 18.65 -7.21 21.88
C SER A 8 19.42 -6.39 22.92
N LEU A 9 20.73 -6.60 23.07
CA LEU A 9 21.57 -5.82 23.99
C LEU A 9 21.64 -4.34 23.56
N LEU A 10 21.81 -4.09 22.26
CA LEU A 10 21.83 -2.72 21.72
C LEU A 10 20.49 -2.02 21.92
N ALA A 11 19.37 -2.74 21.78
CA ALA A 11 18.04 -2.21 22.08
C ALA A 11 17.87 -1.90 23.58
N ALA A 12 18.26 -2.83 24.45
CA ALA A 12 18.16 -2.65 25.91
C ALA A 12 19.01 -1.48 26.43
N THR A 13 20.17 -1.26 25.82
CA THR A 13 21.08 -0.15 26.15
C THR A 13 20.76 1.15 25.39
N ARG A 14 19.75 1.15 24.52
CA ARG A 14 19.37 2.29 23.65
C ARG A 14 20.50 2.77 22.74
N THR A 15 21.36 1.86 22.27
CA THR A 15 22.52 2.15 21.42
C THR A 15 22.34 1.71 19.96
N THR A 16 21.15 1.23 19.57
CA THR A 16 20.82 0.83 18.19
C THR A 16 21.10 1.94 17.18
N GLU A 17 20.83 3.20 17.53
CA GLU A 17 21.08 4.37 16.68
C GLU A 17 22.58 4.66 16.46
N LEU A 18 23.45 4.28 17.40
CA LEU A 18 24.89 4.41 17.19
C LEU A 18 25.37 3.30 16.25
N ALA A 19 24.87 2.08 16.48
CA ALA A 19 25.25 0.91 15.68
C ALA A 19 24.73 1.01 14.22
N SER A 20 23.53 1.54 14.00
CA SER A 20 22.94 1.72 12.66
C SER A 20 23.77 2.63 11.76
N ARG A 21 24.58 3.54 12.32
CA ARG A 21 25.50 4.38 11.53
C ARG A 21 26.60 3.58 10.85
N VAL A 22 26.99 2.45 11.43
CA VAL A 22 28.02 1.57 10.90
C VAL A 22 27.37 0.53 9.99
N VAL A 23 26.42 -0.24 10.51
CA VAL A 23 25.89 -1.43 9.83
C VAL A 23 24.59 -1.19 9.03
N GLY A 24 24.04 0.02 9.08
CA GLY A 24 22.72 0.33 8.52
C GLY A 24 21.57 -0.09 9.44
N VAL A 25 20.36 0.34 9.12
CA VAL A 25 19.15 0.00 9.90
C VAL A 25 18.71 -1.45 9.73
N ARG A 26 19.08 -2.12 8.63
CA ARG A 26 18.61 -3.48 8.31
C ARG A 26 18.82 -4.49 9.44
N ALA A 27 19.96 -4.42 10.14
CA ALA A 27 20.28 -5.32 11.26
C ALA A 27 19.31 -5.23 12.46
N PHE A 28 18.50 -4.16 12.51
CA PHE A 28 17.60 -3.83 13.61
C PHE A 28 16.11 -3.94 13.21
N LEU A 29 15.83 -4.27 11.94
CA LEU A 29 14.48 -4.34 11.42
C LEU A 29 13.99 -5.81 11.33
N PRO A 30 12.66 -6.04 11.32
CA PRO A 30 12.12 -7.36 11.09
C PRO A 30 12.69 -8.03 9.83
N GLN A 31 12.96 -9.33 9.90
CA GLN A 31 13.58 -10.07 8.78
C GLN A 31 12.78 -9.97 7.48
N LEU A 32 11.46 -9.82 7.57
CA LEU A 32 10.57 -9.71 6.43
C LEU A 32 10.49 -8.30 5.84
N SER A 33 11.11 -7.29 6.45
CA SER A 33 11.01 -5.90 5.97
C SER A 33 11.50 -5.74 4.53
N VAL A 34 12.62 -6.37 4.16
CA VAL A 34 13.14 -6.35 2.78
C VAL A 34 12.08 -6.86 1.81
N LYS A 35 11.59 -8.08 2.05
CA LYS A 35 10.61 -8.72 1.17
C LYS A 35 9.29 -7.95 1.12
N ARG A 36 8.81 -7.47 2.27
CA ARG A 36 7.59 -6.67 2.40
C ARG A 36 7.65 -5.41 1.54
N PHE A 37 8.69 -4.60 1.71
CA PHE A 37 8.81 -3.30 1.04
C PHE A 37 9.13 -3.43 -0.44
N SER A 38 10.03 -4.35 -0.80
CA SER A 38 10.34 -4.63 -2.20
C SER A 38 9.15 -5.17 -3.00
N THR A 39 8.28 -5.96 -2.36
CA THR A 39 7.05 -6.48 -2.97
C THR A 39 6.13 -5.36 -3.42
N VAL A 40 5.96 -4.30 -2.63
CA VAL A 40 5.08 -3.16 -3.00
C VAL A 40 5.59 -2.50 -4.28
N GLY A 41 6.88 -2.21 -4.35
CA GLY A 41 7.49 -1.46 -5.46
C GLY A 41 7.87 -2.29 -6.69
N GLY A 42 7.77 -3.62 -6.64
CA GLY A 42 8.38 -4.46 -7.66
C GLY A 42 9.91 -4.27 -7.74
N ILE A 43 10.55 -4.05 -6.60
CA ILE A 43 11.99 -3.78 -6.49
C ILE A 43 12.74 -5.09 -6.27
N ALA A 44 13.92 -5.24 -6.87
CA ALA A 44 14.76 -6.40 -6.59
C ALA A 44 15.22 -6.40 -5.11
N GLU A 45 15.04 -7.53 -4.40
CA GLU A 45 15.40 -7.63 -2.97
C GLU A 45 16.87 -7.23 -2.72
N GLY A 46 17.79 -7.59 -3.62
CA GLY A 46 19.20 -7.23 -3.52
C GLY A 46 19.46 -5.72 -3.56
N ALA A 47 18.75 -4.99 -4.43
CA ALA A 47 18.81 -3.54 -4.48
C ALA A 47 18.25 -2.91 -3.21
N PHE A 48 17.11 -3.43 -2.72
CA PHE A 48 16.49 -2.93 -1.49
C PHE A 48 17.35 -3.20 -0.24
N VAL A 49 18.07 -4.33 -0.20
CA VAL A 49 19.06 -4.61 0.86
C VAL A 49 20.14 -3.54 0.91
N GLN A 50 20.69 -3.14 -0.25
CA GLN A 50 21.72 -2.10 -0.33
C GLN A 50 21.19 -0.74 0.17
N GLN A 51 19.94 -0.41 -0.17
CA GLN A 51 19.27 0.82 0.30
C GLN A 51 19.05 0.79 1.82
N MET A 52 18.61 -0.34 2.38
CA MET A 52 18.49 -0.47 3.83
C MET A 52 19.83 -0.43 4.57
N ASP A 53 20.91 -0.94 3.95
CA ASP A 53 22.26 -0.88 4.51
C ASP A 53 22.85 0.54 4.44
N SER A 54 22.42 1.36 3.48
CA SER A 54 22.81 2.77 3.36
C SER A 54 21.99 3.69 4.26
N CYS A 55 20.77 3.31 4.66
CA CYS A 55 20.00 4.04 5.68
C CYS A 55 20.68 3.93 7.06
N LYS A 56 21.26 5.04 7.54
CA LYS A 56 22.13 5.07 8.74
C LYS A 56 21.44 5.48 10.04
N SER A 57 20.12 5.66 10.04
CA SER A 57 19.37 6.13 11.22
C SER A 57 17.90 5.76 11.11
N SER A 58 17.31 5.30 12.21
CA SER A 58 15.87 5.07 12.31
C SER A 58 15.12 6.27 12.90
N LYS A 59 15.83 7.35 13.29
CA LYS A 59 15.19 8.60 13.72
C LYS A 59 14.37 9.20 12.60
N ASP A 60 13.18 9.68 12.93
CA ASP A 60 12.13 10.07 11.98
C ASP A 60 12.61 10.94 10.82
N THR A 61 13.25 12.08 11.09
CA THR A 61 13.71 12.98 10.03
C THR A 61 14.70 12.30 9.09
N ARG A 62 15.74 11.64 9.63
CA ARG A 62 16.75 10.97 8.80
C ARG A 62 16.19 9.75 8.05
N TRP A 63 15.27 9.02 8.67
CA TRP A 63 14.57 7.91 8.04
C TRP A 63 13.75 8.41 6.86
N THR A 64 12.89 9.40 7.11
CA THR A 64 12.01 9.97 6.08
C THR A 64 12.81 10.63 4.96
N GLU A 65 13.85 11.42 5.27
CA GLU A 65 14.74 12.02 4.28
C GLU A 65 15.38 10.97 3.36
N HIS A 66 15.91 9.88 3.94
CA HIS A 66 16.55 8.83 3.15
C HIS A 66 15.60 8.18 2.14
N TRP A 67 14.41 7.77 2.60
CA TRP A 67 13.45 7.10 1.72
C TRP A 67 12.74 8.05 0.76
N ILE A 68 12.49 9.30 1.16
CA ILE A 68 11.94 10.32 0.27
C ILE A 68 12.96 10.73 -0.80
N ALA A 69 14.27 10.73 -0.52
CA ALA A 69 15.27 10.94 -1.55
C ALA A 69 15.17 9.87 -2.66
N LEU A 70 15.07 8.59 -2.29
CA LEU A 70 14.85 7.50 -3.26
C LEU A 70 13.51 7.63 -4.00
N ALA A 71 12.45 8.08 -3.32
CA ALA A 71 11.17 8.36 -3.98
C ALA A 71 11.32 9.47 -5.02
N ASN A 72 12.04 10.55 -4.69
CA ASN A 72 12.26 11.69 -5.58
C ASN A 72 13.11 11.32 -6.81
N GLU A 73 14.13 10.46 -6.67
CA GLU A 73 14.88 9.93 -7.83
C GLU A 73 13.94 9.26 -8.85
N HIS A 74 12.93 8.52 -8.37
CA HIS A 74 11.93 7.93 -9.24
C HIS A 74 10.89 8.92 -9.76
N LEU A 75 10.55 9.97 -9.00
CA LEU A 75 9.71 11.05 -9.53
C LEU A 75 10.44 11.83 -10.63
N GLU A 76 11.76 12.03 -10.53
CA GLU A 76 12.58 12.62 -11.60
C GLU A 76 12.58 11.74 -12.87
N HIS A 77 12.66 10.42 -12.73
CA HIS A 77 12.51 9.50 -13.87
C HIS A 77 11.11 9.59 -14.50
N LEU A 78 10.06 9.71 -13.67
CA LEU A 78 8.70 9.92 -14.16
C LEU A 78 8.58 11.25 -14.90
N ASP A 79 9.08 12.35 -14.32
CA ASP A 79 9.07 13.68 -14.93
C ASP A 79 9.79 13.70 -16.27
N HIS A 80 10.91 12.99 -16.38
CA HIS A 80 11.62 12.84 -17.65
C HIS A 80 10.77 12.17 -18.74
N GLU A 81 9.96 11.16 -18.40
CA GLU A 81 9.04 10.53 -19.36
C GLU A 81 7.84 11.43 -19.67
N LEU A 82 7.34 12.19 -18.71
CA LEU A 82 6.22 13.13 -18.91
C LEU A 82 6.63 14.33 -19.77
N GLU A 83 7.86 14.82 -19.63
CA GLU A 83 8.41 15.93 -20.41
C GLU A 83 8.46 15.59 -21.90
N LYS A 84 8.88 14.36 -22.26
CA LYS A 84 8.92 13.88 -23.66
C LYS A 84 7.58 13.93 -24.37
N VAL A 85 6.48 13.88 -23.61
CA VAL A 85 5.10 13.87 -24.11
C VAL A 85 4.31 15.11 -23.68
N GLU A 86 4.99 16.13 -23.14
CA GLU A 86 4.42 17.42 -22.73
C GLU A 86 3.26 17.31 -21.71
N LEU A 87 3.31 16.35 -20.78
CA LEU A 87 2.25 16.07 -19.79
C LEU A 87 2.48 16.69 -18.40
N GLY A 88 3.41 17.63 -18.29
CA GLY A 88 3.70 18.35 -17.04
C GLY A 88 4.64 17.60 -16.10
N SER A 89 4.53 17.87 -14.79
CA SER A 89 5.41 17.31 -13.76
C SER A 89 4.66 16.74 -12.57
N THR A 90 5.33 15.87 -11.83
CA THR A 90 4.88 15.25 -10.59
C THR A 90 4.72 16.25 -9.45
N HIS A 91 5.34 17.44 -9.54
CA HIS A 91 5.16 18.51 -8.57
C HIS A 91 3.69 18.89 -8.40
N ASP A 92 2.92 18.96 -9.49
CA ASP A 92 1.51 19.31 -9.43
C ASP A 92 0.69 18.20 -8.74
N LEU A 93 1.04 16.94 -9.02
CA LEU A 93 0.41 15.77 -8.39
C LEU A 93 0.62 15.79 -6.88
N VAL A 94 1.86 15.95 -6.42
CA VAL A 94 2.22 15.97 -4.99
C VAL A 94 1.56 17.13 -4.24
N ASN A 95 1.30 18.24 -4.93
CA ASN A 95 0.58 19.39 -4.38
C ASN A 95 -0.96 19.27 -4.47
N GLY A 96 -1.47 18.08 -4.83
CA GLY A 96 -2.89 17.77 -4.79
C GLY A 96 -3.69 18.26 -6.00
N GLN A 97 -3.03 18.62 -7.10
CA GLN A 97 -3.74 18.85 -8.36
C GLN A 97 -4.24 17.51 -8.92
N PRO A 98 -5.49 17.43 -9.38
CA PRO A 98 -6.01 16.21 -9.97
C PRO A 98 -5.24 15.86 -11.26
N PRO A 99 -4.93 14.58 -11.51
CA PRO A 99 -4.24 14.18 -12.73
C PRO A 99 -5.10 14.45 -13.97
N SER A 100 -4.48 14.93 -15.04
CA SER A 100 -5.19 15.13 -16.31
C SER A 100 -5.60 13.80 -16.94
N SER A 101 -6.65 13.81 -17.76
CA SER A 101 -7.07 12.61 -18.51
C SER A 101 -5.97 12.09 -19.45
N ALA A 102 -5.15 13.00 -19.99
CA ALA A 102 -4.01 12.67 -20.83
C ALA A 102 -2.90 11.95 -20.04
N LEU A 103 -2.58 12.42 -18.82
CA LEU A 103 -1.66 11.73 -17.91
C LEU A 103 -2.15 10.32 -17.57
N LEU A 104 -3.41 10.18 -17.19
CA LEU A 104 -3.99 8.87 -16.88
C LEU A 104 -3.98 7.93 -18.10
N SER A 105 -4.26 8.46 -19.29
CA SER A 105 -4.19 7.68 -20.54
C SER A 105 -2.77 7.21 -20.86
N PHE A 106 -1.77 8.08 -20.66
CA PHE A 106 -0.36 7.74 -20.84
C PHE A 106 0.08 6.65 -19.86
N LEU A 107 -0.17 6.83 -18.55
CA LEU A 107 0.17 5.81 -17.55
C LEU A 107 -0.56 4.48 -17.80
N ARG A 108 -1.81 4.53 -18.26
CA ARG A 108 -2.60 3.32 -18.58
C ARG A 108 -1.94 2.44 -19.64
N GLN A 109 -1.23 3.02 -20.61
CA GLN A 109 -0.51 2.26 -21.64
C GLN A 109 0.66 1.44 -21.07
N GLY A 110 1.21 1.88 -19.92
CA GLY A 110 2.28 1.21 -19.20
C GLY A 110 1.81 0.23 -18.12
N ALA A 111 0.50 0.04 -17.95
CA ALA A 111 -0.06 -0.67 -16.79
C ALA A 111 0.48 -2.09 -16.61
N ALA A 112 0.80 -2.77 -17.72
CA ALA A 112 1.30 -4.13 -17.72
C ALA A 112 2.62 -4.29 -16.94
N ALA A 113 3.45 -3.24 -16.86
CA ALA A 113 4.67 -3.25 -16.04
C ALA A 113 4.38 -3.68 -14.59
N MET A 114 3.27 -3.19 -14.04
CA MET A 114 2.80 -3.56 -12.70
C MET A 114 1.93 -4.83 -12.75
N THR A 115 0.89 -4.86 -13.58
CA THR A 115 -0.20 -5.84 -13.47
C THR A 115 0.18 -7.24 -13.94
N GLU A 116 1.16 -7.37 -14.84
CA GLU A 116 1.64 -8.67 -15.32
C GLU A 116 2.82 -9.22 -14.51
N THR A 117 3.38 -8.41 -13.60
CA THR A 117 4.47 -8.82 -12.72
C THR A 117 3.88 -9.34 -11.39
N PRO A 118 3.96 -10.65 -11.05
CA PRO A 118 3.39 -11.16 -9.79
C PRO A 118 4.01 -10.54 -8.53
N PRO A 119 3.27 -10.40 -7.41
CA PRO A 119 3.83 -9.90 -6.15
C PRO A 119 5.08 -10.66 -5.72
N GLY A 120 6.11 -9.91 -5.29
CA GLY A 120 7.40 -10.46 -4.86
C GLY A 120 8.39 -10.67 -6.01
N ASN A 121 7.96 -10.56 -7.27
CA ASN A 121 8.88 -10.50 -8.40
C ASN A 121 9.24 -9.04 -8.70
N PRO A 122 10.53 -8.76 -9.01
CA PRO A 122 10.93 -7.45 -9.48
C PRO A 122 10.36 -7.17 -10.87
N ILE A 123 10.07 -5.90 -11.15
CA ILE A 123 9.77 -5.44 -12.50
C ILE A 123 11.09 -5.35 -13.26
N ASP A 124 11.19 -6.10 -14.36
CA ASP A 124 12.36 -6.14 -15.21
C ASP A 124 12.19 -5.18 -16.39
N GLU A 125 12.94 -4.08 -16.35
CA GLU A 125 12.87 -3.01 -17.37
C GLU A 125 13.36 -3.49 -18.75
N ASP A 126 14.17 -4.55 -18.80
CA ASP A 126 14.63 -5.15 -20.06
C ASP A 126 13.48 -5.85 -20.82
N THR A 127 12.39 -6.19 -20.12
CA THR A 127 11.18 -6.79 -20.71
C THR A 127 10.22 -5.77 -21.30
N PHE A 128 10.46 -4.48 -21.10
CA PHE A 128 9.58 -3.43 -21.58
C PHE A 128 9.53 -3.41 -23.11
N PRO A 129 8.38 -3.03 -23.71
CA PRO A 129 8.29 -2.89 -25.15
C PRO A 129 9.34 -1.89 -25.64
N GLN A 130 9.94 -2.17 -26.79
CA GLN A 130 10.92 -1.28 -27.44
C GLN A 130 10.24 -0.36 -28.48
N ASP A 131 8.95 -0.11 -28.30
CA ASP A 131 8.12 0.76 -29.14
C ASP A 131 7.74 2.05 -28.38
N GLU A 132 6.81 2.83 -28.94
CA GLU A 132 6.33 4.09 -28.37
C GLU A 132 5.78 3.98 -26.94
N ARG A 133 5.38 2.77 -26.50
CA ARG A 133 4.85 2.54 -25.15
C ARG A 133 5.94 2.43 -24.09
N LYS A 134 7.22 2.32 -24.48
CA LYS A 134 8.34 2.17 -23.54
C LYS A 134 8.32 3.23 -22.44
N GLY A 135 8.09 4.50 -22.81
CA GLY A 135 8.04 5.61 -21.86
C GLY A 135 6.94 5.44 -20.82
N SER A 136 5.76 4.95 -21.22
CA SER A 136 4.67 4.66 -20.29
C SER A 136 5.00 3.54 -19.30
N PHE A 137 5.69 2.48 -19.74
CA PHE A 137 6.15 1.40 -18.86
C PHE A 137 7.17 1.90 -17.83
N ILE A 138 8.14 2.72 -18.27
CA ILE A 138 9.11 3.38 -17.39
C ILE A 138 8.37 4.27 -16.38
N ALA A 139 7.42 5.09 -16.84
CA ALA A 139 6.63 5.98 -16.00
C ALA A 139 5.83 5.24 -14.92
N VAL A 140 5.14 4.15 -15.26
CA VAL A 140 4.39 3.33 -14.29
C VAL A 140 5.33 2.68 -13.27
N ASN A 141 6.45 2.13 -13.72
CA ASN A 141 7.44 1.52 -12.85
C ASN A 141 8.07 2.55 -11.89
N ALA A 142 8.40 3.74 -12.39
CA ALA A 142 8.91 4.84 -11.60
C ALA A 142 7.88 5.32 -10.56
N LEU A 143 6.61 5.52 -10.97
CA LEU A 143 5.53 5.89 -10.05
C LEU A 143 5.32 4.84 -8.95
N LEU A 144 5.31 3.56 -9.30
CA LEU A 144 5.15 2.47 -8.34
C LEU A 144 6.30 2.44 -7.33
N LYS A 145 7.55 2.63 -7.77
CA LYS A 145 8.72 2.72 -6.88
C LYS A 145 8.64 3.95 -5.98
N ALA A 146 8.22 5.11 -6.49
CA ALA A 146 8.01 6.31 -5.69
C ALA A 146 6.91 6.12 -4.62
N VAL A 147 5.82 5.43 -4.96
CA VAL A 147 4.78 5.01 -3.99
C VAL A 147 5.38 4.10 -2.93
N ALA A 148 6.14 3.07 -3.32
CA ALA A 148 6.74 2.13 -2.39
C ALA A 148 7.72 2.81 -1.43
N TYR A 149 8.61 3.67 -1.91
CA TYR A 149 9.54 4.40 -1.06
C TYR A 149 8.84 5.41 -0.15
N SER A 150 7.79 6.08 -0.62
CA SER A 150 6.96 6.96 0.24
C SER A 150 6.25 6.16 1.35
N PHE A 151 5.78 4.94 1.04
CA PHE A 151 5.24 4.03 2.05
C PHE A 151 6.30 3.64 3.09
N VAL A 152 7.52 3.32 2.66
CA VAL A 152 8.61 3.00 3.60
C VAL A 152 8.98 4.21 4.45
N ALA A 153 9.02 5.41 3.88
CA ALA A 153 9.24 6.65 4.62
C ALA A 153 8.19 6.86 5.72
N ALA A 154 6.93 6.53 5.46
CA ALA A 154 5.86 6.57 6.46
C ALA A 154 6.00 5.50 7.57
N TRP A 155 6.75 4.42 7.34
CA TRP A 155 6.86 3.28 8.26
C TRP A 155 8.02 3.40 9.27
N PRO A 156 7.86 3.10 10.57
CA PRO A 156 6.61 2.95 11.32
C PRO A 156 6.24 4.26 12.04
N GLY A 157 4.94 4.53 12.18
CA GLY A 157 4.43 5.47 13.18
C GLY A 157 3.87 6.77 12.65
N LEU A 158 3.48 7.63 13.59
CA LEU A 158 2.55 8.75 13.39
C LEU A 158 3.20 10.12 13.62
N THR A 159 4.52 10.22 13.50
CA THR A 159 5.18 11.51 13.68
C THR A 159 4.94 12.42 12.48
N PRO A 160 5.01 13.76 12.63
CA PRO A 160 4.63 14.67 11.55
C PRO A 160 5.32 14.41 10.21
N ALA A 161 6.62 14.07 10.22
CA ALA A 161 7.37 13.74 9.01
C ALA A 161 6.88 12.45 8.34
N ARG A 162 6.53 11.43 9.13
CA ARG A 162 6.00 10.15 8.64
C ARG A 162 4.56 10.31 8.13
N LEU A 163 3.74 11.10 8.79
CA LEU A 163 2.39 11.44 8.33
C LEU A 163 2.43 12.22 7.01
N LYS A 164 3.39 13.14 6.84
CA LYS A 164 3.60 13.82 5.55
C LYS A 164 3.92 12.80 4.45
N ALA A 165 4.86 11.87 4.70
CA ALA A 165 5.18 10.81 3.75
C ALA A 165 3.98 9.89 3.46
N TYR A 166 3.16 9.58 4.47
CA TYR A 166 1.92 8.81 4.32
C TYR A 166 0.95 9.51 3.35
N TYR A 167 0.68 10.80 3.53
CA TYR A 167 -0.23 11.53 2.63
C TYR A 167 0.35 11.67 1.21
N THR A 168 1.65 11.91 1.07
CA THR A 168 2.31 11.90 -0.24
C THR A 168 2.19 10.53 -0.92
N CYS A 169 2.38 9.44 -0.15
CA CYS A 169 2.20 8.08 -0.64
C CYS A 169 0.77 7.85 -1.15
N GLU A 170 -0.25 8.27 -0.39
CA GLU A 170 -1.65 8.18 -0.82
C GLU A 170 -1.89 8.93 -2.13
N VAL A 171 -1.45 10.19 -2.23
CA VAL A 171 -1.63 11.01 -3.44
C VAL A 171 -1.05 10.36 -4.69
N LEU A 172 0.21 9.88 -4.62
CA LEU A 172 0.86 9.18 -5.72
C LEU A 172 0.15 7.86 -6.06
N PHE A 173 -0.29 7.14 -5.03
CA PHE A 173 -1.03 5.90 -5.19
C PHE A 173 -2.39 6.11 -5.86
N GLU A 174 -3.10 7.21 -5.57
CA GLU A 174 -4.39 7.48 -6.23
C GLU A 174 -4.23 7.65 -7.75
N VAL A 175 -3.19 8.38 -8.18
CA VAL A 175 -2.88 8.56 -9.60
C VAL A 175 -2.58 7.21 -10.26
N LEU A 176 -1.76 6.38 -9.61
CA LEU A 176 -1.46 5.03 -10.08
C LEU A 176 -2.75 4.19 -10.16
N LEU A 177 -3.57 4.18 -9.11
CA LEU A 177 -4.79 3.40 -9.03
C LEU A 177 -5.79 3.78 -10.14
N ASP A 178 -5.99 5.07 -10.39
CA ASP A 178 -6.90 5.57 -11.43
C ASP A 178 -6.42 5.26 -12.86
N ALA A 179 -5.10 5.15 -13.05
CA ALA A 179 -4.52 4.71 -14.33
C ALA A 179 -4.69 3.19 -14.53
N ILE A 180 -4.40 2.39 -13.49
CA ILE A 180 -4.29 0.93 -13.56
C ILE A 180 -5.64 0.22 -13.50
N ALA A 181 -6.52 0.59 -12.57
CA ALA A 181 -7.75 -0.16 -12.30
C ALA A 181 -8.64 -0.39 -13.55
N PRO A 182 -8.83 0.59 -14.45
CA PRO A 182 -9.60 0.38 -15.67
C PRO A 182 -9.02 -0.71 -16.60
N THR A 183 -7.70 -0.90 -16.61
CA THR A 183 -7.06 -1.97 -17.43
C THR A 183 -7.39 -3.37 -16.92
N LEU A 184 -7.74 -3.47 -15.64
CA LEU A 184 -8.15 -4.71 -15.00
C LEU A 184 -9.67 -4.89 -15.00
N SER A 185 -10.42 -4.04 -15.71
CA SER A 185 -11.89 -4.05 -15.66
C SER A 185 -12.42 -3.86 -14.22
N LEU A 186 -11.86 -2.89 -13.50
CA LEU A 186 -12.27 -2.51 -12.15
C LEU A 186 -12.75 -1.06 -12.12
N ASP A 187 -13.91 -0.84 -11.49
CA ASP A 187 -14.31 0.50 -11.04
C ASP A 187 -13.75 0.73 -9.64
N VAL A 188 -13.24 1.94 -9.39
CA VAL A 188 -12.71 2.36 -8.09
C VAL A 188 -13.68 3.35 -7.47
N GLU A 189 -14.17 3.03 -6.29
CA GLU A 189 -14.94 3.96 -5.45
C GLU A 189 -14.17 4.25 -4.16
N ARG A 190 -14.24 5.50 -3.71
CA ARG A 190 -13.58 5.99 -2.50
C ARG A 190 -14.65 6.56 -1.58
N HIS A 191 -14.82 5.95 -0.43
CA HIS A 191 -15.87 6.28 0.52
C HIS A 191 -15.27 6.76 1.84
N THR A 192 -15.91 7.75 2.44
CA THR A 192 -15.66 8.16 3.82
C THR A 192 -16.90 7.81 4.63
N VAL A 193 -16.79 6.79 5.49
CA VAL A 193 -17.89 6.30 6.31
C VAL A 193 -17.76 6.86 7.72
N PRO A 194 -18.64 7.79 8.15
CA PRO A 194 -18.56 8.37 9.49
C PRO A 194 -19.05 7.35 10.52
N ILE A 195 -18.16 6.86 11.38
CA ILE A 195 -18.48 5.85 12.40
C ILE A 195 -17.88 6.27 13.74
N ASN A 196 -18.74 6.49 14.74
CA ASN A 196 -18.33 6.81 16.11
C ASN A 196 -17.29 7.96 16.22
N GLY A 197 -17.48 9.02 15.43
CA GLY A 197 -16.59 10.18 15.39
C GLY A 197 -15.31 9.99 14.55
N GLU A 198 -15.12 8.83 13.93
CA GLU A 198 -14.07 8.57 12.95
C GLU A 198 -14.58 8.72 11.52
N ASN A 199 -13.71 9.17 10.63
CA ASN A 199 -13.96 9.20 9.19
C ASN A 199 -13.22 8.03 8.55
N VAL A 200 -13.90 6.89 8.45
CA VAL A 200 -13.28 5.66 7.97
C VAL A 200 -13.17 5.69 6.45
N LYS A 201 -11.95 5.75 5.94
CA LYS A 201 -11.67 5.68 4.50
C LYS A 201 -11.78 4.23 4.01
N VAL A 202 -12.66 4.01 3.04
CA VAL A 202 -12.88 2.69 2.42
C VAL A 202 -12.69 2.82 0.92
N TYR A 203 -11.76 2.05 0.37
CA TYR A 203 -11.65 1.85 -1.09
C TYR A 203 -12.50 0.66 -1.49
N ALA A 204 -13.27 0.76 -2.57
CA ALA A 204 -13.97 -0.36 -3.18
C ALA A 204 -13.47 -0.55 -4.62
N LEU A 205 -12.89 -1.71 -4.90
CA LEU A 205 -12.49 -2.16 -6.23
C LEU A 205 -13.56 -3.15 -6.70
N LEU A 206 -14.33 -2.74 -7.70
CA LEU A 206 -15.54 -3.44 -8.15
C LEU A 206 -15.36 -3.97 -9.58
N PRO A 207 -15.41 -5.31 -9.80
CA PRO A 207 -15.35 -5.89 -11.14
C PRO A 207 -16.45 -5.35 -12.07
N THR A 208 -16.07 -4.80 -13.22
CA THR A 208 -17.00 -4.31 -14.23
C THR A 208 -17.62 -5.48 -15.02
N GLY A 209 -18.75 -5.22 -15.66
CA GLY A 209 -19.41 -6.22 -16.52
C GLY A 209 -20.15 -7.36 -15.81
N SER A 210 -20.15 -7.42 -14.48
CA SER A 210 -20.98 -8.40 -13.77
C SER A 210 -22.47 -8.08 -13.90
N GLN A 211 -23.28 -9.04 -14.36
CA GLN A 211 -24.73 -8.92 -14.45
C GLN A 211 -25.44 -9.13 -13.11
N HIS A 212 -24.75 -9.71 -12.13
CA HIS A 212 -25.29 -10.02 -10.82
C HIS A 212 -24.39 -9.50 -9.70
N PRO A 213 -24.94 -9.26 -8.50
CA PRO A 213 -24.13 -8.92 -7.33
C PRO A 213 -23.05 -9.99 -7.05
N VAL A 214 -21.83 -9.54 -6.77
CA VAL A 214 -20.65 -10.41 -6.53
C VAL A 214 -20.36 -10.53 -5.03
N PRO A 215 -19.63 -11.58 -4.57
CA PRO A 215 -19.15 -11.62 -3.19
C PRO A 215 -18.30 -10.39 -2.83
N GLY A 216 -18.36 -9.97 -1.57
CA GLY A 216 -17.55 -8.87 -1.04
C GLY A 216 -16.45 -9.37 -0.11
N VAL A 217 -15.23 -8.88 -0.28
CA VAL A 217 -14.08 -9.18 0.59
C VAL A 217 -13.62 -7.89 1.27
N LEU A 218 -13.67 -7.82 2.60
CA LEU A 218 -13.07 -6.74 3.37
C LEU A 218 -11.61 -7.08 3.69
N VAL A 219 -10.68 -6.25 3.27
CA VAL A 219 -9.26 -6.36 3.59
C VAL A 219 -8.89 -5.33 4.64
N THR A 220 -8.13 -5.77 5.65
CA THR A 220 -7.54 -4.87 6.65
C THR A 220 -6.08 -5.24 6.93
N ASN A 221 -5.25 -4.21 7.05
CA ASN A 221 -3.82 -4.25 7.38
C ASN A 221 -3.56 -4.58 8.86
N GLY A 222 -2.27 -4.68 9.22
CA GLY A 222 -1.81 -4.71 10.61
C GLY A 222 -1.39 -3.31 11.11
N LEU A 223 -0.77 -3.26 12.29
CA LEU A 223 -0.43 -2.01 13.00
C LEU A 223 0.32 -0.97 12.15
N GLU A 224 1.22 -1.41 11.27
CA GLU A 224 2.02 -0.51 10.44
C GLU A 224 1.87 -0.78 8.93
N GLY A 225 0.80 -1.46 8.50
CA GLY A 225 0.46 -1.55 7.07
C GLY A 225 -0.44 -0.41 6.65
N THR A 226 -0.72 -0.26 5.36
CA THR A 226 -1.66 0.75 4.84
C THR A 226 -2.56 0.14 3.77
N ASN A 227 -3.60 0.88 3.37
CA ASN A 227 -4.39 0.51 2.20
C ASN A 227 -3.50 0.39 0.94
N VAL A 228 -2.53 1.29 0.77
CA VAL A 228 -1.59 1.28 -0.37
C VAL A 228 -0.86 -0.06 -0.48
N GLU A 229 -0.29 -0.55 0.63
CA GLU A 229 0.44 -1.83 0.65
C GLU A 229 -0.46 -3.00 0.18
N THR A 230 -1.68 -3.07 0.71
CA THR A 230 -2.59 -4.18 0.45
C THR A 230 -3.18 -4.11 -0.97
N ILE A 231 -3.55 -2.92 -1.45
CA ILE A 231 -4.11 -2.74 -2.79
C ILE A 231 -3.04 -2.97 -3.86
N CYS A 232 -1.84 -2.39 -3.73
CA CYS A 232 -0.74 -2.62 -4.69
C CYS A 232 -0.42 -4.11 -4.83
N THR A 233 -0.50 -4.88 -3.74
CA THR A 233 -0.29 -6.33 -3.77
C THR A 233 -1.42 -7.02 -4.52
N VAL A 234 -2.69 -6.71 -4.22
CA VAL A 234 -3.85 -7.39 -4.81
C VAL A 234 -4.04 -7.08 -6.30
N LEU A 235 -3.74 -5.86 -6.75
CA LEU A 235 -3.80 -5.45 -8.17
C LEU A 235 -2.91 -6.30 -9.09
N ARG A 236 -1.91 -6.99 -8.53
CA ARG A 236 -0.98 -7.87 -9.24
C ARG A 236 -1.40 -9.35 -9.16
N THR A 237 -2.62 -9.62 -8.70
CA THR A 237 -3.17 -10.97 -8.57
C THR A 237 -4.44 -11.13 -9.39
N LYS A 238 -4.72 -12.35 -9.86
CA LYS A 238 -5.98 -12.66 -10.55
C LYS A 238 -7.20 -12.72 -9.61
N ALA A 239 -6.96 -12.79 -8.29
CA ALA A 239 -8.02 -12.88 -7.27
C ALA A 239 -8.89 -11.61 -7.22
N ILE A 240 -8.38 -10.47 -7.69
CA ILE A 240 -9.13 -9.21 -7.71
C ILE A 240 -10.36 -9.26 -8.62
N LEU A 241 -10.41 -10.17 -9.60
CA LEU A 241 -11.48 -10.26 -10.60
C LEU A 241 -12.68 -11.12 -10.16
N SER A 242 -12.54 -11.95 -9.13
CA SER A 242 -13.59 -12.90 -8.73
C SER A 242 -14.60 -12.36 -7.71
N SER A 243 -14.33 -11.18 -7.14
CA SER A 243 -15.13 -10.59 -6.06
C SER A 243 -14.93 -9.08 -6.06
N ALA A 244 -15.81 -8.35 -5.37
CA ALA A 244 -15.55 -6.97 -5.01
C ALA A 244 -14.63 -6.92 -3.79
N TRP A 245 -13.63 -6.05 -3.83
CA TRP A 245 -12.65 -5.90 -2.77
C TRP A 245 -12.79 -4.54 -2.11
N PHE A 246 -12.99 -4.56 -0.79
CA PHE A 246 -13.06 -3.37 0.04
C PHE A 246 -11.81 -3.31 0.90
N PHE A 247 -11.18 -2.15 0.99
CA PHE A 247 -9.97 -1.96 1.78
C PHE A 247 -10.20 -0.86 2.79
N MET A 248 -9.91 -1.16 4.05
CA MET A 248 -9.91 -0.18 5.12
C MET A 248 -8.66 -0.36 5.97
N GLU A 249 -8.15 0.75 6.49
CA GLU A 249 -7.08 0.68 7.46
C GLU A 249 -7.62 0.16 8.80
N MET A 250 -6.77 -0.56 9.54
CA MET A 250 -7.13 -1.10 10.84
C MET A 250 -7.46 0.06 11.80
N PRO A 251 -8.58 -0.01 12.55
CA PRO A 251 -8.94 1.02 13.52
C PRO A 251 -7.79 1.34 14.48
N GLY A 252 -7.51 2.64 14.65
CA GLY A 252 -6.43 3.14 15.50
C GLY A 252 -5.05 3.21 14.83
N THR A 253 -4.97 3.05 13.51
CA THR A 253 -3.76 3.29 12.71
C THR A 253 -3.93 4.50 11.80
N TYR A 254 -2.82 5.17 11.43
CA TYR A 254 -2.76 6.24 10.43
C TYR A 254 -3.93 7.25 10.45
N ALA A 255 -4.90 7.13 9.54
CA ALA A 255 -5.99 8.10 9.36
C ALA A 255 -6.96 8.19 10.56
N TYR A 256 -6.90 7.25 11.50
CA TYR A 256 -7.74 7.23 12.70
C TYR A 256 -7.24 8.19 13.79
N LYS A 257 -8.17 8.86 14.47
CA LYS A 257 -7.85 9.85 15.52
C LYS A 257 -7.86 9.26 16.92
N GLN A 258 -8.64 8.21 17.13
CA GLN A 258 -8.84 7.53 18.41
C GLN A 258 -7.98 6.26 18.48
N PRO A 259 -7.47 5.93 19.68
CA PRO A 259 -6.74 4.68 19.86
C PRO A 259 -7.64 3.47 19.63
N MET A 260 -7.02 2.37 19.24
CA MET A 260 -7.71 1.10 19.06
C MET A 260 -8.24 0.58 20.41
N THR A 261 -9.54 0.35 20.49
CA THR A 261 -10.15 -0.45 21.58
C THR A 261 -10.91 -1.62 20.99
N LYS A 262 -11.09 -2.68 21.78
CA LYS A 262 -11.86 -3.86 21.35
C LYS A 262 -13.27 -3.47 20.86
N SER A 263 -14.02 -2.72 21.68
CA SER A 263 -15.40 -2.38 21.37
C SER A 263 -15.52 -1.41 20.19
N SER A 264 -14.64 -0.40 20.10
CA SER A 264 -14.65 0.53 18.97
C SER A 264 -14.27 -0.16 17.65
N SER A 265 -13.28 -1.04 17.67
CA SER A 265 -12.83 -1.74 16.46
C SER A 265 -13.91 -2.68 15.93
N GLU A 266 -14.53 -3.49 16.79
CA GLU A 266 -15.64 -4.37 16.38
C GLU A 266 -16.81 -3.58 15.80
N LEU A 267 -17.17 -2.44 16.42
CA LEU A 267 -18.22 -1.56 15.90
C LEU A 267 -17.86 -1.03 14.51
N ILE A 268 -16.65 -0.50 14.34
CA ILE A 268 -16.20 0.05 13.06
C ILE A 268 -16.25 -1.02 11.96
N TYR A 269 -15.72 -2.22 12.21
CA TYR A 269 -15.81 -3.30 11.23
C TYR A 269 -17.25 -3.72 10.94
N LYS A 270 -18.13 -3.79 11.94
CA LYS A 270 -19.55 -4.10 11.73
C LYS A 270 -20.23 -3.08 10.83
N GLU A 271 -19.98 -1.79 11.04
CA GLU A 271 -20.56 -0.72 10.23
C GLU A 271 -20.00 -0.70 8.82
N VAL A 272 -18.70 -0.95 8.62
CA VAL A 272 -18.12 -1.12 7.27
C VAL A 272 -18.73 -2.33 6.56
N LEU A 273 -18.94 -3.46 7.25
CA LEU A 273 -19.63 -4.62 6.68
C LEU A 273 -21.11 -4.31 6.35
N THR A 274 -21.78 -3.47 7.14
CA THR A 274 -23.15 -2.98 6.82
C THR A 274 -23.13 -2.12 5.57
N PHE A 275 -22.18 -1.20 5.47
CA PHE A 275 -21.96 -0.36 4.29
C PHE A 275 -21.68 -1.21 3.04
N MET A 276 -20.81 -2.22 3.14
CA MET A 276 -20.55 -3.16 2.05
C MET A 276 -21.80 -3.92 1.63
N ALA A 277 -22.56 -4.44 2.59
CA ALA A 277 -23.77 -5.24 2.33
C ALA A 277 -24.91 -4.42 1.68
N SER A 278 -24.93 -3.11 1.87
CA SER A 278 -25.95 -2.23 1.25
C SER A 278 -25.58 -1.82 -0.18
N HIS A 279 -24.36 -2.07 -0.62
CA HIS A 279 -23.91 -1.68 -1.95
C HIS A 279 -24.54 -2.59 -3.03
N LYS A 280 -25.23 -2.00 -4.01
CA LYS A 280 -26.05 -2.71 -5.01
C LYS A 280 -25.32 -3.77 -5.86
N ARG A 281 -24.00 -3.65 -6.01
CA ARG A 281 -23.15 -4.62 -6.74
C ARG A 281 -22.65 -5.76 -5.88
N ILE A 282 -22.98 -5.76 -4.59
CA ILE A 282 -22.49 -6.72 -3.60
C ILE A 282 -23.61 -7.65 -3.18
N ASP A 283 -23.31 -8.94 -3.18
CA ASP A 283 -24.15 -9.93 -2.53
C ASP A 283 -23.87 -9.91 -1.03
N GLY A 284 -24.70 -9.18 -0.28
CA GLY A 284 -24.58 -9.04 1.17
C GLY A 284 -24.69 -10.36 1.96
N SER A 285 -25.10 -11.47 1.32
CA SER A 285 -25.10 -12.79 1.93
C SER A 285 -23.76 -13.54 1.81
N ARG A 286 -22.85 -13.06 0.95
CA ARG A 286 -21.54 -13.64 0.66
C ARG A 286 -20.41 -12.65 0.95
N LEU A 287 -20.23 -12.35 2.23
CA LEU A 287 -19.14 -11.50 2.71
C LEU A 287 -17.98 -12.33 3.26
N ALA A 288 -16.76 -11.86 3.06
CA ALA A 288 -15.55 -12.43 3.64
C ALA A 288 -14.64 -11.33 4.19
N MET A 289 -13.71 -11.71 5.08
CA MET A 289 -12.71 -10.78 5.63
C MET A 289 -11.30 -11.36 5.55
N LEU A 290 -10.37 -10.61 4.97
CA LEU A 290 -8.95 -10.93 4.89
C LEU A 290 -8.16 -9.99 5.80
N GLY A 291 -7.51 -10.55 6.82
CA GLY A 291 -6.65 -9.81 7.71
C GLY A 291 -5.17 -10.06 7.41
N ILE A 292 -4.38 -8.99 7.31
CA ILE A 292 -2.93 -9.05 7.13
C ILE A 292 -2.23 -8.68 8.44
N SER A 293 -1.23 -9.46 8.86
CA SER A 293 -0.52 -9.27 10.13
C SER A 293 -1.51 -9.22 11.31
N PHE A 294 -1.46 -8.19 12.17
CA PHE A 294 -2.42 -8.01 13.28
C PHE A 294 -3.89 -7.88 12.81
N GLY A 295 -4.12 -7.46 11.56
CA GLY A 295 -5.44 -7.51 10.93
C GLY A 295 -6.02 -8.93 10.88
N GLY A 296 -5.19 -9.96 10.88
CA GLY A 296 -5.60 -11.37 10.98
C GLY A 296 -6.31 -11.71 12.30
N ASN A 297 -5.87 -11.10 13.41
CA ASN A 297 -6.57 -11.17 14.68
C ASN A 297 -7.93 -10.45 14.60
N CYS A 298 -7.99 -9.29 13.94
CA CYS A 298 -9.26 -8.60 13.70
C CYS A 298 -10.21 -9.45 12.85
N ALA A 299 -9.75 -10.05 11.75
CA ALA A 299 -10.56 -10.90 10.89
C ALA A 299 -11.09 -12.14 11.62
N THR A 300 -10.22 -12.82 12.38
CA THR A 300 -10.61 -13.98 13.20
C THR A 300 -11.65 -13.59 14.26
N ARG A 301 -11.45 -12.46 14.93
CA ARG A 301 -12.39 -11.92 15.91
C ARG A 301 -13.75 -11.59 15.27
N MET A 302 -13.73 -10.92 14.12
CA MET A 302 -14.94 -10.56 13.38
C MET A 302 -15.71 -11.79 12.90
N ALA A 303 -15.03 -12.85 12.46
CA ALA A 303 -15.68 -14.12 12.09
C ALA A 303 -16.46 -14.76 13.25
N ILE A 304 -16.05 -14.52 14.50
CA ILE A 304 -16.77 -15.02 15.70
C ILE A 304 -17.98 -14.13 16.02
N VAL A 305 -17.84 -12.80 15.91
CA VAL A 305 -18.86 -11.84 16.40
C VAL A 305 -19.84 -11.35 15.33
N ASP A 306 -19.60 -11.63 14.05
CA ASP A 306 -20.44 -11.20 12.93
C ASP A 306 -20.75 -12.36 11.98
N LYS A 307 -21.97 -12.88 12.07
CA LYS A 307 -22.45 -14.05 11.31
C LYS A 307 -22.64 -13.79 9.81
N ARG A 308 -22.49 -12.54 9.35
CA ARG A 308 -22.54 -12.20 7.92
C ARG A 308 -21.32 -12.73 7.18
N LEU A 309 -20.17 -12.83 7.85
CA LEU A 309 -18.95 -13.38 7.28
C LEU A 309 -19.10 -14.89 7.03
N LYS A 310 -18.90 -15.29 5.78
CA LYS A 310 -18.95 -16.69 5.31
C LYS A 310 -17.57 -17.31 5.16
N ALA A 311 -16.54 -16.48 5.07
CA ALA A 311 -15.15 -16.89 5.07
C ALA A 311 -14.28 -15.81 5.73
N TRP A 312 -13.16 -16.22 6.28
CA TRP A 312 -12.12 -15.30 6.73
C TRP A 312 -10.75 -15.93 6.51
N SER A 313 -9.73 -15.09 6.39
CA SER A 313 -8.34 -15.53 6.31
C SER A 313 -7.47 -14.61 7.17
N SER A 314 -6.45 -15.20 7.78
CA SER A 314 -5.45 -14.51 8.59
C SER A 314 -4.08 -14.78 7.97
N THR A 315 -3.45 -13.75 7.44
CA THR A 315 -2.15 -13.85 6.75
C THR A 315 -1.09 -13.09 7.53
N GLY A 316 -0.29 -13.81 8.30
CA GLY A 316 0.67 -13.27 9.27
C GLY A 316 0.69 -14.17 10.50
N ARG A 317 1.86 -14.46 11.07
CA ARG A 317 1.94 -15.33 12.25
C ARG A 317 1.14 -14.67 13.40
N LEU A 318 0.25 -15.45 14.00
CA LEU A 318 -0.33 -15.17 15.33
C LEU A 318 0.78 -15.03 16.37
#